data_AF-A0A512BCJ0-F1
#
_entry.id   AF-A0A512BCJ0-F1
#
_cell.length_a   1.000
_cell.length_b   1.000
_cell.length_c   1.000
_cell.angle_alpha   90.00
_cell.angle_beta   90.00
_cell.angle_gamma   90.00
#
_symmetry.space_group_name_H-M   'P 1'
#
loop_
_entity.id
_entity.type
_entity.pdbx_description
1 polymer ?
#
loop_
_entity_poly.entity_id
_entity_poly.type
_entity_poly.pdbx_seq_one_letter_code
_entity_poly.pdbx_strand_id
1 'polypeptide(L)'
;MIKQFLIKKVCSEANRPPYSYKVEEYFEEFVHNYILQPFNIILNEKWKVLLSIMLFKKDDNSPQGVNIYEASLVEEELIKYYPVAITLDDIYANDKPMENIVGLYYKIISLFFLSNYPGISQQYMLDLKEKLDWEYLLSLTYPAPYSEQKYVGD
;
A
#
# COMPACT_ATOMS: atom_id res chain seq x y z
N MET A 1 8.84 11.87 -14.22
CA MET A 1 9.56 10.68 -13.69
C MET A 1 8.60 9.51 -13.78
N ILE A 2 9.03 8.36 -14.32
CA ILE A 2 8.18 7.17 -14.39
C ILE A 2 8.21 6.49 -13.01
N LYS A 3 7.05 6.36 -12.36
CA LYS A 3 6.95 5.66 -11.07
C LYS A 3 7.27 4.17 -11.28
N GLN A 4 8.32 3.68 -10.60
CA GLN A 4 8.73 2.27 -10.66
C GLN A 4 7.98 1.40 -9.64
N PHE A 5 7.45 2.01 -8.58
CA PHE A 5 6.66 1.36 -7.54
C PHE A 5 5.31 2.04 -7.46
N LEU A 6 4.25 1.24 -7.52
CA LEU A 6 2.87 1.69 -7.58
C LEU A 6 2.06 1.00 -6.49
N ILE A 7 1.10 1.71 -5.93
CA ILE A 7 0.10 1.16 -5.02
C ILE A 7 -1.27 1.48 -5.59
N LYS A 8 -2.14 0.48 -5.66
CA LYS A 8 -3.53 0.66 -6.08
C LYS A 8 -4.44 -0.08 -5.12
N LYS A 9 -5.55 0.55 -4.77
CA LYS A 9 -6.61 -0.06 -3.99
C LYS A 9 -7.73 -0.57 -4.87
N VAL A 10 -8.19 -1.77 -4.57
CA VAL A 10 -9.23 -2.51 -5.30
C VAL A 10 -10.30 -2.91 -4.29
N CYS A 11 -11.55 -2.57 -4.58
CA CYS A 11 -12.68 -2.93 -3.73
C CYS A 11 -13.99 -2.73 -4.51
N SER A 12 -14.95 -3.64 -4.30
CA SER A 12 -16.32 -3.46 -4.79
C SER A 12 -16.92 -2.18 -4.20
N GLU A 13 -17.70 -1.44 -4.99
CA GLU A 13 -18.30 -0.17 -4.58
C GLU A 13 -19.00 -0.22 -3.21
N ALA A 14 -19.77 -1.27 -2.94
CA ALA A 14 -20.51 -1.45 -1.69
C ALA A 14 -19.64 -1.58 -0.42
N ASN A 15 -18.33 -1.75 -0.57
CA ASN A 15 -17.40 -2.04 0.52
C ASN A 15 -16.23 -1.06 0.59
N ARG A 16 -16.21 0.02 -0.23
CA ARG A 16 -15.08 0.96 -0.34
C ARG A 16 -14.91 1.80 0.92
N PRO A 17 -13.80 1.65 1.66
CA PRO A 17 -13.45 2.62 2.69
C PRO A 17 -13.21 4.00 2.05
N PRO A 18 -13.83 5.07 2.57
CA PRO A 18 -13.82 6.35 1.91
C PRO A 18 -12.55 7.15 2.23
N TYR A 19 -11.38 6.67 1.78
CA TYR A 19 -10.13 7.42 1.91
C TYR A 19 -9.57 7.86 0.55
N SER A 20 -8.89 9.00 0.58
CA SER A 20 -8.38 9.67 -0.60
C SER A 20 -7.24 8.88 -1.25
N TYR A 21 -7.16 8.89 -2.58
CA TYR A 21 -6.06 8.33 -3.38
C TYR A 21 -4.68 8.95 -3.05
N LYS A 22 -4.68 10.08 -2.36
CA LYS A 22 -3.48 10.77 -1.89
C LYS A 22 -2.69 9.95 -0.86
N VAL A 23 -3.31 8.97 -0.19
CA VAL A 23 -2.60 8.02 0.67
C VAL A 23 -1.65 7.17 -0.17
N GLU A 24 -2.12 6.63 -1.30
CA GLU A 24 -1.27 5.89 -2.23
C GLU A 24 -0.15 6.75 -2.78
N GLU A 25 -0.45 7.98 -3.24
CA GLU A 25 0.58 8.88 -3.78
C GLU A 25 1.66 9.19 -2.75
N TYR A 26 1.26 9.48 -1.51
CA TYR A 26 2.18 9.69 -0.41
C TYR A 26 3.12 8.50 -0.23
N PHE A 27 2.58 7.29 -0.15
CA PHE A 27 3.39 6.10 0.07
C PHE A 27 4.25 5.71 -1.13
N GLU A 28 3.79 5.93 -2.36
CA GLU A 28 4.59 5.76 -3.57
C GLU A 28 5.82 6.69 -3.56
N GLU A 29 5.64 7.97 -3.18
CA GLU A 29 6.74 8.93 -3.04
C GLU A 29 7.65 8.63 -1.86
N PHE A 30 7.08 8.25 -0.72
CA PHE A 30 7.81 7.85 0.48
C PHE A 30 8.72 6.64 0.19
N VAL A 31 8.20 5.61 -0.46
CA VAL A 31 8.98 4.43 -0.89
C VAL A 31 10.10 4.83 -1.84
N HIS A 32 9.83 5.69 -2.81
CA HIS A 32 10.86 6.18 -3.73
C HIS A 32 12.00 6.87 -2.98
N ASN A 33 11.67 7.86 -2.15
CA ASN A 33 12.65 8.75 -1.52
C ASN A 33 13.45 8.08 -0.41
N TYR A 34 12.80 7.19 0.36
CA TYR A 34 13.42 6.59 1.54
C TYR A 34 13.88 5.16 1.32
N ILE A 35 13.32 4.41 0.37
CA ILE A 35 13.70 3.01 0.18
C ILE A 35 14.41 2.81 -1.15
N LEU A 36 13.78 3.16 -2.28
CA LEU A 36 14.35 2.84 -3.59
C LEU A 36 15.64 3.62 -3.85
N GLN A 37 15.62 4.93 -3.64
CA GLN A 37 16.76 5.79 -3.87
C GLN A 37 17.94 5.48 -2.92
N PRO A 38 17.77 5.38 -1.58
CA PRO A 38 18.91 5.17 -0.67
C PRO A 38 19.55 3.79 -0.79
N PHE A 39 18.78 2.76 -1.14
CA PHE A 39 19.31 1.41 -1.34
C PHE A 39 19.74 1.14 -2.79
N ASN A 40 19.67 2.14 -3.67
CA ASN A 40 19.90 1.99 -5.11
C ASN A 40 19.11 0.82 -5.71
N ILE A 41 17.87 0.64 -5.26
CA ILE A 41 16.97 -0.36 -5.83
C ILE A 41 16.46 0.20 -7.15
N ILE A 42 17.23 -0.09 -8.19
CA ILE A 42 16.81 0.08 -9.56
C ILE A 42 15.94 -1.14 -9.86
N LEU A 43 14.62 -0.98 -9.81
CA LEU A 43 13.73 -1.96 -10.42
C LEU A 43 14.13 -1.99 -11.90
N ASN A 44 14.76 -3.09 -12.34
CA ASN A 44 15.33 -3.28 -13.69
C ASN A 44 14.53 -2.44 -14.68
N GLU A 45 15.14 -1.49 -15.41
CA GLU A 45 14.47 -0.38 -16.14
C GLU A 45 13.21 -0.75 -16.95
N LYS A 46 13.07 -2.05 -17.24
CA LYS A 46 11.90 -2.71 -17.82
C LYS A 46 10.71 -2.84 -16.85
N TRP A 47 10.86 -3.38 -15.64
CA TRP A 47 9.75 -3.84 -14.78
C TRP A 47 9.36 -2.87 -13.66
N LYS A 48 8.07 -2.56 -13.55
CA LYS A 48 7.46 -1.86 -12.40
C LYS A 48 6.96 -2.86 -11.37
N VAL A 49 6.92 -2.46 -10.11
CA VAL A 49 6.24 -3.19 -9.03
C VAL A 49 4.89 -2.52 -8.77
N LEU A 50 3.83 -3.32 -8.70
CA LEU A 50 2.50 -2.88 -8.32
C LEU A 50 2.01 -3.68 -7.11
N LEU A 51 1.77 -3.00 -5.99
CA LEU A 51 1.02 -3.55 -4.87
C LEU A 51 -0.47 -3.27 -5.06
N SER A 52 -1.26 -4.33 -5.19
CA SER A 52 -2.72 -4.25 -5.39
C SER A 52 -3.45 -4.62 -4.12
N ILE A 53 -3.88 -3.60 -3.38
CA ILE A 53 -4.52 -3.73 -2.08
C ILE A 53 -6.01 -4.03 -2.29
N MET A 54 -6.36 -5.30 -2.13
CA MET A 54 -7.72 -5.81 -2.16
C MET A 54 -8.34 -5.69 -0.77
N LEU A 55 -9.42 -4.90 -0.68
CA LEU A 55 -10.19 -4.70 0.54
C LEU A 55 -11.49 -5.49 0.45
N PHE A 56 -11.77 -6.31 1.46
CA PHE A 56 -12.97 -7.15 1.49
C PHE A 56 -13.50 -7.32 2.91
N LYS A 57 -14.80 -7.64 3.01
CA LYS A 57 -15.43 -8.00 4.28
C LYS A 57 -14.83 -9.33 4.76
N LYS A 58 -14.56 -9.41 6.06
CA LYS A 58 -14.08 -10.64 6.67
C LYS A 58 -15.17 -11.72 6.64
N ASP A 59 -14.77 -12.93 6.30
CA ASP A 59 -15.51 -14.17 6.45
C ASP A 59 -14.68 -15.21 7.22
N ASP A 60 -15.23 -16.40 7.43
CA ASP A 60 -14.58 -17.47 8.19
C ASP A 60 -13.26 -17.97 7.57
N ASN A 61 -13.04 -17.72 6.27
CA ASN A 61 -11.84 -18.14 5.54
C ASN A 61 -10.86 -16.98 5.29
N SER A 62 -11.19 -15.78 5.77
CA SER A 62 -10.43 -14.58 5.51
C SER A 62 -9.10 -14.62 6.26
N PRO A 63 -7.99 -14.25 5.60
CA PRO A 63 -6.70 -14.22 6.26
C PRO A 63 -6.65 -13.12 7.32
N GLN A 64 -5.88 -13.34 8.39
CA GLN A 64 -5.73 -12.35 9.46
C GLN A 64 -4.65 -11.32 9.09
N GLY A 65 -5.00 -10.04 9.16
CA GLY A 65 -4.08 -8.94 8.87
C GLY A 65 -3.61 -8.87 7.42
N VAL A 66 -2.43 -8.30 7.21
CA VAL A 66 -1.86 -8.07 5.87
C VAL A 66 -1.26 -9.36 5.31
N ASN A 67 -1.75 -9.76 4.15
CA ASN A 67 -1.24 -10.92 3.41
C ASN A 67 -0.83 -10.49 2.01
N ILE A 68 0.43 -10.73 1.66
CA ILE A 68 1.00 -10.43 0.34
C ILE A 68 1.20 -11.76 -0.38
N TYR A 69 0.60 -11.89 -1.56
CA TYR A 69 0.67 -13.11 -2.35
C TYR A 69 1.82 -13.04 -3.36
N GLU A 70 2.11 -14.19 -3.97
CA GLU A 70 3.12 -14.31 -5.02
C GLU A 70 2.82 -13.38 -6.21
N ALA A 71 3.90 -12.90 -6.83
CA ALA A 71 3.78 -11.99 -7.95
C ALA A 71 3.23 -12.68 -9.20
N SER A 72 2.33 -12.00 -9.90
CA SER A 72 2.01 -12.29 -11.30
C SER A 72 2.73 -11.30 -12.21
N LEU A 73 3.08 -11.74 -13.43
CA LEU A 73 3.73 -10.89 -14.43
C LEU A 73 2.70 -10.44 -15.46
N VAL A 74 2.64 -9.14 -15.70
CA VAL A 74 1.93 -8.55 -16.84
C VAL A 74 3.00 -8.08 -17.82
N GLU A 75 3.36 -8.94 -18.77
CA GLU A 75 4.48 -8.70 -19.69
C GLU A 75 4.26 -7.52 -20.64
N GLU A 76 3.02 -7.26 -21.05
CA GLU A 76 2.70 -6.17 -21.96
C GLU A 76 2.96 -4.80 -21.33
N GLU A 77 2.66 -4.66 -20.04
CA GLU A 77 2.85 -3.43 -19.26
C GLU A 77 4.16 -3.42 -18.46
N LEU A 78 4.88 -4.54 -18.48
CA LEU A 78 6.08 -4.79 -17.69
C LEU A 78 5.83 -4.55 -16.20
N ILE A 79 4.77 -5.15 -15.67
CA ILE A 79 4.39 -5.03 -14.25
C ILE A 79 4.57 -6.37 -13.53
N LYS A 80 5.28 -6.33 -12.40
CA LYS A 80 5.23 -7.35 -11.36
C LYS A 80 4.13 -6.97 -10.38
N TYR A 81 3.01 -7.67 -10.50
CA TYR A 81 1.80 -7.45 -9.73
C TYR A 81 1.81 -8.31 -8.47
N TYR A 82 1.74 -7.69 -7.30
CA TYR A 82 1.64 -8.37 -6.01
C TYR A 82 0.24 -8.11 -5.43
N PRO A 83 -0.65 -9.11 -5.41
CA PRO A 83 -1.91 -8.99 -4.71
C PRO A 83 -1.67 -8.88 -3.20
N VAL A 84 -2.41 -8.00 -2.55
CA VAL A 84 -2.37 -7.79 -1.10
C VAL A 84 -3.79 -7.87 -0.57
N ALA A 85 -4.05 -8.76 0.38
CA ALA A 85 -5.34 -8.90 1.03
C ALA A 85 -5.35 -8.22 2.41
N ILE A 86 -6.39 -7.41 2.64
CA ILE A 86 -6.69 -6.77 3.93
C ILE A 86 -8.20 -6.78 4.16
N THR A 87 -8.62 -7.04 5.39
CA THR A 87 -10.04 -7.04 5.73
C THR A 87 -10.52 -5.64 6.12
N LEU A 88 -11.81 -5.35 5.90
CA LEU A 88 -12.42 -4.11 6.40
C LEU A 88 -12.35 -4.01 7.92
N ASP A 89 -12.39 -5.15 8.62
CA ASP A 89 -12.24 -5.19 10.08
C ASP A 89 -10.90 -4.62 10.52
N ASP A 90 -9.81 -4.81 9.76
CA ASP A 90 -8.51 -4.22 10.08
C ASP A 90 -8.52 -2.68 9.94
N ILE A 91 -9.31 -2.14 9.01
CA ILE A 91 -9.49 -0.69 8.82
C ILE A 91 -10.34 -0.10 9.92
N TYR A 92 -11.40 -0.80 10.32
CA TYR A 92 -12.40 -0.34 11.30
C TYR A 92 -12.21 -0.96 12.69
N ALA A 93 -11.02 -1.49 12.99
CA ALA A 93 -10.74 -2.18 14.25
C ALA A 93 -10.95 -1.29 15.50
N ASN A 94 -10.88 0.03 15.32
CA ASN A 94 -11.09 1.05 16.35
C ASN A 94 -11.66 2.32 15.69
N ASP A 95 -11.97 3.34 16.50
CA ASP A 95 -12.56 4.61 16.05
C ASP A 95 -11.57 5.55 15.32
N LYS A 96 -10.44 5.05 14.82
CA LYS A 96 -9.39 5.80 14.11
C LYS A 96 -9.06 5.18 12.74
N PRO A 97 -10.01 5.14 11.80
CA PRO A 97 -9.84 4.45 10.52
C PRO A 97 -8.68 5.00 9.68
N MET A 98 -8.43 6.31 9.70
CA MET A 98 -7.28 6.89 8.98
C MET A 98 -5.94 6.45 9.55
N GLU A 99 -5.80 6.37 10.88
CA GLU A 99 -4.59 5.83 11.51
C GLU A 99 -4.38 4.36 11.14
N ASN A 100 -5.47 3.57 11.13
CA ASN A 100 -5.42 2.17 10.74
C ASN A 100 -5.02 2.00 9.26
N ILE A 101 -5.60 2.78 8.35
CA ILE A 101 -5.25 2.78 6.91
C ILE A 101 -3.76 3.08 6.74
N VAL A 102 -3.26 4.16 7.32
CA VAL A 102 -1.83 4.54 7.23
C VAL A 102 -0.94 3.43 7.80
N GLY A 103 -1.30 2.89 8.97
CA GLY A 103 -0.57 1.79 9.59
C GLY A 103 -0.54 0.52 8.74
N LEU A 104 -1.66 0.19 8.09
CA LEU A 104 -1.77 -0.94 7.18
C LEU A 104 -0.89 -0.75 5.94
N TYR A 105 -0.93 0.42 5.29
CA TYR A 105 -0.05 0.73 4.16
C TYR A 105 1.42 0.58 4.53
N TYR A 106 1.82 1.15 5.66
CA TYR A 106 3.19 1.01 6.15
C TYR A 106 3.58 -0.45 6.42
N LYS A 107 2.66 -1.23 7.02
CA LYS A 107 2.86 -2.65 7.26
C LYS A 107 3.03 -3.44 5.96
N ILE A 108 2.23 -3.19 4.93
CA ILE A 108 2.36 -3.81 3.60
C ILE A 108 3.76 -3.53 3.03
N ILE A 109 4.16 -2.27 3.00
CA ILE A 109 5.46 -1.83 2.48
C ILE A 109 6.60 -2.51 3.25
N SER A 110 6.52 -2.52 4.58
CA SER A 110 7.51 -3.17 5.45
C SER A 110 7.65 -4.65 5.14
N LEU A 111 6.54 -5.37 5.08
CA LEU A 111 6.56 -6.80 4.77
C LEU A 111 7.12 -7.06 3.37
N PHE A 112 6.68 -6.29 2.38
CA PHE A 112 7.16 -6.42 1.01
C PHE A 112 8.67 -6.27 0.91
N PHE A 113 9.23 -5.18 1.48
CA PHE A 113 10.66 -4.91 1.36
C PHE A 113 11.51 -5.88 2.17
N LEU A 114 11.09 -6.25 3.39
CA LEU A 114 11.81 -7.24 4.20
C LEU A 114 11.86 -8.62 3.54
N SER A 115 10.81 -9.02 2.84
CA SER A 115 10.76 -10.31 2.16
C SER A 115 11.54 -10.34 0.83
N ASN A 116 11.57 -9.22 0.10
CA ASN A 116 12.13 -9.20 -1.26
C ASN A 116 13.55 -8.62 -1.35
N TYR A 117 14.02 -7.88 -0.33
CA TYR A 117 15.29 -7.17 -0.37
C TYR A 117 16.09 -7.43 0.91
N PRO A 118 16.95 -8.47 0.91
CA PRO A 118 17.74 -8.86 2.09
C PRO A 118 18.66 -7.77 2.66
N GLY A 119 18.97 -6.72 1.88
CA GLY A 119 19.74 -5.56 2.34
C GLY A 119 18.95 -4.59 3.23
N ILE A 120 17.62 -4.70 3.27
CA ILE A 120 16.76 -3.87 4.13
C ILE A 120 16.50 -4.63 5.43
N SER A 121 16.84 -4.02 6.56
CA SER A 121 16.69 -4.64 7.89
C SER A 121 15.36 -4.30 8.54
N GLN A 122 14.92 -5.14 9.48
CA GLN A 122 13.75 -4.85 10.31
C GLN A 122 13.91 -3.55 11.09
N GLN A 123 15.10 -3.30 11.66
CA GLN A 123 15.38 -2.07 12.40
C GLN A 123 15.23 -0.83 11.49
N TYR A 124 15.73 -0.91 10.26
CA TYR A 124 15.56 0.16 9.29
C TYR A 124 14.08 0.48 9.04
N MET A 125 13.24 -0.55 8.87
CA MET A 125 11.79 -0.35 8.73
C MET A 125 11.11 0.10 10.03
N LEU A 126 11.70 -0.09 11.21
CA LEU A 126 11.15 0.49 12.43
C LEU A 126 11.48 1.99 12.50
N ASP A 127 12.73 2.36 12.26
CA ASP A 127 13.20 3.75 12.29
C ASP A 127 12.53 4.60 11.19
N LEU A 128 12.28 3.99 10.03
CA LEU A 128 11.64 4.67 8.91
C LEU A 128 10.18 5.04 9.20
N LYS A 129 9.48 4.31 10.10
CA LYS A 129 8.09 4.59 10.45
C LYS A 129 7.94 5.97 11.11
N GLU A 130 8.96 6.38 11.86
CA GLU A 130 9.01 7.68 12.54
C GLU A 130 9.18 8.85 11.56
N LYS A 131 9.47 8.58 10.28
CA LYS A 131 9.56 9.60 9.21
C LYS A 131 8.23 9.83 8.49
N LEU A 132 7.18 9.09 8.83
CA LEU A 132 5.86 9.32 8.25
C LEU A 132 5.36 10.71 8.66
N ASP A 133 4.84 11.43 7.67
CA ASP A 133 4.19 12.72 7.87
C ASP A 133 2.74 12.48 8.32
N TRP A 134 2.61 12.15 9.59
CA TRP A 134 1.32 11.89 10.22
C TRP A 134 0.40 13.11 10.17
N GLU A 135 0.96 14.32 10.24
CA GLU A 135 0.17 15.56 10.16
C GLU A 135 -0.49 15.66 8.79
N TYR A 136 0.28 15.50 7.70
CA TYR A 136 -0.27 15.49 6.35
C TYR A 136 -1.29 14.35 6.18
N LEU A 137 -0.94 13.12 6.53
CA LEU A 137 -1.79 11.95 6.31
C LEU A 137 -3.12 12.03 7.07
N LEU A 138 -3.12 12.56 8.29
CA LEU A 138 -4.33 12.75 9.09
C LEU A 138 -5.11 14.03 8.72
N SER A 139 -4.49 14.96 7.98
CA SER A 139 -5.20 16.12 7.43
C SER A 139 -6.06 15.79 6.20
N LEU A 140 -5.84 14.63 5.57
CA LEU A 140 -6.62 14.19 4.42
C LEU A 140 -8.09 14.00 4.81
N THR A 141 -8.99 14.47 3.94
CA THR A 141 -10.43 14.39 4.19
C THR A 141 -10.89 12.94 4.36
N TYR A 142 -11.61 12.67 5.45
CA TYR A 142 -12.25 11.41 5.73
C TYR A 142 -13.66 11.63 6.32
N PRO A 143 -14.73 11.09 5.72
CA PRO A 143 -14.74 10.34 4.46
C PRO A 143 -14.40 11.22 3.25
N ALA A 144 -13.51 10.73 2.38
CA ALA A 144 -13.17 11.38 1.12
C ALA A 144 -14.34 11.29 0.12
N PRO A 145 -14.59 12.35 -0.68
CA PRO A 145 -15.61 12.30 -1.73
C PRO A 145 -15.27 11.23 -2.76
N TYR A 146 -16.29 10.65 -3.39
CA TYR A 146 -16.13 9.50 -4.31
C TYR A 146 -15.08 9.74 -5.41
N SER A 147 -15.07 10.94 -6.00
CA SER A 147 -14.10 11.35 -7.02
C SER A 147 -12.64 11.35 -6.54
N GLU A 148 -12.42 11.45 -5.23
CA GLU A 148 -11.11 11.35 -4.59
C GLU A 148 -10.77 9.93 -4.12
N GLN A 149 -11.68 8.96 -4.19
CA GLN A 149 -11.34 7.62 -3.73
C GLN A 149 -10.52 6.87 -4.79
N LYS A 150 -10.85 6.99 -6.09
CA LYS A 150 -10.11 6.38 -7.22
C LYS A 150 -9.75 4.89 -7.04
N TYR A 151 -10.70 4.09 -6.56
CA TYR A 151 -10.56 2.63 -6.56
C TYR A 151 -10.45 2.09 -7.98
N VAL A 152 -9.66 1.04 -8.17
CA VAL A 152 -9.62 0.29 -9.43
C VAL A 152 -10.73 -0.77 -9.41
N GLY A 153 -11.48 -0.88 -10.51
CA GLY A 153 -12.59 -1.82 -10.67
C GLY A 153 -13.94 -1.18 -10.40
N ASP A 154 -14.45 -0.49 -11.43
CA ASP A 154 -15.88 -0.28 -11.72
C ASP A 154 -16.19 -0.99 -13.03
#